data_AF-H9FF13-F1
#
_entry.id   AF-H9FF13-F1
#
_cell.length_a   1.000
_cell.length_b   1.000
_cell.length_c   1.000
_cell.angle_alpha   90.00
_cell.angle_beta   90.00
_cell.angle_gamma   90.00
#
_symmetry.space_group_name_H-M   'P 1'
#
loop_
_entity.id
_entity.type
_entity.pdbx_description
1 polymer ?
#
loop_
_entity_poly.entity_id
_entity_poly.type
_entity_poly.pdbx_seq_one_letter_code
_entity_poly.pdbx_strand_id
1 'polypeptide(L)'
;QNQEEMILDLLWDLSCHSSVSFPSTLSGTSFHFLSRTSLHSVEDNSSMDVKSIWDDIRLHLRRFLVSRLQSHNEINNSQQKILLKKQCLQQLLFLYPESEVIIKYQNIQSKLLANLLQNCFPSYSRDSNLDVIVHGYQSTMLKLYLIIKEDFNTVCEILAPSSTVKFIKETYLDTVTEEMAKFLENFCELQFRENAVRVVKTSKSSSKHRGAVHALVTPECPQKGRNFSLPLDKVEFLSQLIKSFMKLG
;
A
#
# COMPACT_ATOMS: atom_id res chain seq x y z
N GLN A 1 -3.73 0.66 -33.74
CA GLN A 1 -2.36 0.86 -33.23
C GLN A 1 -2.42 2.05 -32.30
N ASN A 2 -1.99 1.92 -31.03
CA ASN A 2 -2.14 2.98 -30.02
C ASN A 2 -1.23 4.15 -30.36
N GLN A 3 -1.80 5.35 -30.50
CA GLN A 3 -1.05 6.57 -30.86
C GLN A 3 -0.01 6.91 -29.79
N GLU A 4 -0.32 6.70 -28.51
CA GLU A 4 0.58 6.97 -27.39
C GLU A 4 1.83 6.08 -27.40
N GLU A 5 1.70 4.82 -27.81
CA GLU A 5 2.84 3.90 -27.93
C GLU A 5 3.77 4.35 -29.06
N MET A 6 3.20 4.75 -30.20
CA MET A 6 3.99 5.30 -31.31
C MET A 6 4.73 6.59 -30.92
N ILE A 7 4.09 7.46 -30.13
CA ILE A 7 4.72 8.69 -29.63
C ILE A 7 5.88 8.35 -28.69
N LEU A 8 5.69 7.40 -27.76
CA LEU A 8 6.75 6.98 -26.83
C LEU A 8 7.95 6.36 -27.55
N ASP A 9 7.70 5.50 -28.53
CA ASP A 9 8.77 4.89 -29.34
C ASP A 9 9.53 5.96 -30.13
N LEU A 10 8.82 6.89 -30.77
CA LEU A 10 9.44 8.01 -31.49
C LEU A 10 10.29 8.90 -30.56
N LEU A 11 9.78 9.24 -29.38
CA LEU A 11 10.52 10.06 -28.41
C LEU A 11 11.80 9.36 -27.91
N TRP A 12 11.72 8.05 -27.69
CA TRP A 12 12.87 7.24 -27.32
C TRP A 12 13.92 7.20 -28.43
N ASP A 13 13.50 6.89 -29.66
CA ASP A 13 14.36 6.85 -30.84
C ASP A 13 15.05 8.19 -31.09
N LEU A 14 14.30 9.30 -30.97
CA LEU A 14 14.86 10.65 -31.07
C LEU A 14 15.91 10.89 -29.99
N SER A 15 15.67 10.50 -28.73
CA SER A 15 16.65 10.66 -27.65
C SER A 15 17.92 9.84 -27.87
N CYS A 16 17.82 8.67 -28.53
CA CYS A 16 18.97 7.81 -28.83
C CYS A 16 19.76 8.27 -30.06
N HIS A 17 19.08 8.78 -31.09
CA HIS A 17 19.70 9.12 -32.38
C HIS A 17 20.05 10.59 -32.55
N SER A 18 19.40 11.46 -31.79
CA SER A 18 19.72 12.88 -31.75
C SER A 18 20.21 13.21 -30.35
N SER A 19 21.24 14.06 -30.22
CA SER A 19 21.75 14.52 -28.91
C SER A 19 20.77 15.45 -28.19
N VAL A 20 19.46 15.23 -28.38
CA VAL A 20 18.35 16.00 -27.84
C VAL A 20 17.98 15.39 -26.51
N SER A 21 18.16 16.16 -25.44
CA SER A 21 17.69 15.82 -24.10
C SER A 21 16.29 16.40 -23.89
N PHE A 22 15.35 15.56 -23.47
CA PHE A 22 14.02 16.02 -23.09
C PHE A 22 13.99 16.55 -21.64
N PRO A 23 13.26 17.64 -21.35
CA PRO A 23 13.13 18.14 -19.98
C PRO A 23 12.41 17.12 -19.08
N SER A 24 13.10 16.62 -18.06
CA SER A 24 12.57 15.62 -17.12
C SER A 24 11.95 16.22 -15.85
N THR A 25 12.29 17.45 -15.47
CA THR A 25 11.71 18.13 -14.29
C THR A 25 10.45 18.91 -14.64
N LEU A 26 9.45 18.91 -13.75
CA LEU A 26 8.36 19.86 -13.86
C LEU A 26 8.92 21.28 -13.70
N SER A 27 8.42 22.21 -14.51
CA SER A 27 8.64 23.63 -14.26
C SER A 27 7.82 24.03 -13.04
N GLY A 28 8.36 23.74 -11.85
CA GLY A 28 7.91 24.41 -10.65
C GLY A 28 7.99 25.91 -10.93
N THR A 29 6.93 26.64 -10.60
CA THR A 29 6.89 28.09 -10.62
C THR A 29 8.02 28.63 -9.74
N SER A 30 9.20 28.75 -10.31
CA SER A 30 10.29 29.57 -9.81
C SER A 30 10.44 30.70 -10.82
N PHE A 31 9.44 31.58 -10.81
CA PHE A 31 9.67 32.94 -11.26
C PHE A 31 10.52 33.63 -10.18
N HIS A 32 11.79 33.26 -10.06
CA HIS A 32 12.77 34.28 -9.75
C HIS A 32 12.91 35.08 -11.04
N PHE A 33 12.10 36.14 -11.14
CA PHE A 33 12.38 37.26 -12.01
C PHE A 33 13.83 37.68 -11.77
N LEU A 34 14.77 37.16 -12.58
CA LEU A 34 16.08 37.76 -12.69
C LEU A 34 15.84 39.12 -13.32
N SER A 35 16.01 40.13 -12.47
CA SER A 35 16.13 41.56 -12.75
C SER A 35 15.75 41.98 -14.17
N ARG A 36 14.52 42.47 -14.27
CA ARG A 36 13.94 43.19 -15.39
C ARG A 36 14.66 44.53 -15.57
N THR A 37 15.88 44.51 -16.10
CA THR A 37 16.66 45.71 -16.41
C THR A 37 17.36 45.56 -17.77
N SER A 38 16.57 45.43 -18.84
CA SER A 38 17.01 45.82 -20.18
C SER A 38 15.80 46.22 -21.00
N LEU A 39 15.74 47.48 -21.43
CA LEU A 39 14.70 48.02 -22.32
C LEU A 39 14.78 47.48 -23.76
N HIS A 40 15.74 46.57 -24.03
CA HIS A 40 16.03 46.05 -25.36
C HIS A 40 16.05 44.51 -25.44
N SER A 41 15.66 43.77 -24.40
CA SER A 41 15.47 42.32 -24.56
C SER A 41 14.12 42.04 -25.21
N VAL A 42 14.14 41.52 -26.44
CA VAL A 42 12.95 40.88 -27.02
C VAL A 42 12.70 39.60 -26.21
N GLU A 43 11.59 39.56 -25.48
CA GLU A 43 11.13 38.36 -24.79
C GLU A 43 10.70 37.33 -25.86
N ASP A 44 11.46 36.24 -26.00
CA ASP A 44 11.13 35.16 -26.92
C ASP A 44 10.05 34.26 -26.31
N ASN A 45 8.80 34.72 -26.46
CA ASN A 45 7.60 34.02 -25.98
C ASN A 45 7.42 32.62 -26.60
N SER A 46 8.12 32.31 -27.71
CA SER A 46 8.05 30.99 -28.37
C SER A 46 8.57 29.85 -27.48
N SER A 47 9.53 30.15 -26.60
CA SER A 47 10.12 29.17 -25.68
C SER A 47 9.18 28.73 -24.56
N MET A 48 8.29 29.63 -24.10
CA MET A 48 7.25 29.31 -23.12
C MET A 48 6.17 28.40 -23.73
N ASP A 49 5.84 28.60 -25.01
CA ASP A 49 4.85 27.78 -25.73
C ASP A 49 5.36 26.35 -25.97
N VAL A 50 6.64 26.17 -26.33
CA VAL A 50 7.21 24.83 -26.51
C VAL A 50 7.24 24.03 -25.19
N LYS A 51 7.52 24.72 -24.07
CA LYS A 51 7.60 24.07 -22.75
C LYS A 51 6.22 23.64 -22.24
N SER A 52 5.20 24.49 -22.41
CA SER A 52 3.82 24.15 -22.02
C SER A 52 3.28 22.98 -22.85
N ILE A 53 3.54 22.97 -24.16
CA ILE A 53 3.20 21.85 -25.05
C ILE A 53 3.90 20.56 -24.60
N TRP A 54 5.19 20.63 -24.22
CA TRP A 54 5.89 19.46 -23.70
C TRP A 54 5.28 18.95 -22.38
N ASP A 55 4.94 19.84 -21.46
CA ASP A 55 4.28 19.48 -20.21
C ASP A 55 2.92 18.79 -20.44
N ASP A 56 2.16 19.25 -21.42
CA ASP A 56 0.89 18.63 -21.83
C ASP A 56 1.10 17.24 -22.45
N ILE A 57 2.09 17.08 -23.33
CA ILE A 57 2.46 15.78 -23.90
C ILE A 57 2.87 14.81 -22.80
N ARG A 58 3.76 15.22 -21.89
CA ARG A 58 4.19 14.39 -20.76
C ARG A 58 3.02 13.99 -19.89
N LEU A 59 2.12 14.92 -19.58
CA LEU A 59 0.93 14.66 -18.79
C LEU A 59 0.01 13.63 -19.45
N HIS A 60 -0.22 13.75 -20.75
CA HIS A 60 -1.02 12.81 -21.54
C HIS A 60 -0.41 11.40 -21.50
N LEU A 61 0.88 11.28 -21.83
CA LEU A 61 1.59 10.01 -21.80
C LEU A 61 1.63 9.40 -20.40
N ARG A 62 1.82 10.22 -19.36
CA ARG A 62 1.74 9.76 -17.96
C ARG A 62 0.39 9.14 -17.64
N ARG A 63 -0.72 9.77 -18.05
CA ARG A 63 -2.08 9.26 -17.81
C ARG A 63 -2.29 7.93 -18.52
N PHE A 64 -1.83 7.82 -19.75
CA PHE A 64 -1.85 6.58 -20.53
C PHE A 64 -1.08 5.44 -19.82
N LEU A 65 0.18 5.69 -19.45
CA LEU A 65 1.03 4.69 -18.78
C LEU A 65 0.48 4.27 -17.41
N VAL A 66 -0.04 5.24 -16.63
CA VAL A 66 -0.68 4.95 -15.35
C VAL A 66 -1.95 4.11 -15.53
N SER A 67 -2.75 4.38 -16.56
CA SER A 67 -3.94 3.57 -16.88
C SER A 67 -3.54 2.12 -17.20
N ARG A 68 -2.50 1.92 -18.02
CA ARG A 68 -1.96 0.58 -18.30
C ARG A 68 -1.42 -0.13 -17.06
N LEU A 69 -0.72 0.60 -16.19
CA LEU A 69 -0.27 0.06 -14.90
C LEU A 69 -1.44 -0.28 -13.97
N GLN A 70 -2.61 0.31 -14.12
CA GLN A 70 -3.79 -0.02 -13.30
C GLN A 70 -4.57 -1.22 -13.85
N SER A 71 -4.62 -1.40 -15.18
CA SER A 71 -5.35 -2.50 -15.83
C SER A 71 -4.62 -3.85 -15.82
N HIS A 72 -3.39 -3.93 -15.30
CA HIS A 72 -2.58 -5.17 -15.31
C HIS A 72 -3.22 -6.37 -14.58
N ASN A 73 -4.21 -6.13 -13.71
CA ASN A 73 -4.96 -7.19 -13.04
C ASN A 73 -5.79 -8.06 -14.00
N GLU A 74 -6.13 -7.55 -15.18
CA GLU A 74 -6.88 -8.27 -16.22
C GLU A 74 -6.03 -9.33 -16.94
N ILE A 75 -4.70 -9.27 -16.78
CA ILE A 75 -3.76 -10.19 -17.40
C ILE A 75 -3.63 -11.43 -16.52
N ASN A 76 -3.85 -12.63 -17.06
CA ASN A 76 -3.72 -13.87 -16.28
C ASN A 76 -2.27 -14.39 -16.17
N ASN A 77 -1.38 -13.92 -17.04
CA ASN A 77 0.01 -14.39 -17.13
C ASN A 77 0.97 -13.45 -16.36
N SER A 78 1.66 -13.98 -15.34
CA SER A 78 2.59 -13.23 -14.50
C SER A 78 3.78 -12.65 -15.26
N GLN A 79 4.32 -13.37 -16.25
CA GLN A 79 5.45 -12.90 -17.05
C GLN A 79 5.07 -11.69 -17.91
N GLN A 80 3.88 -11.72 -18.49
CA GLN A 80 3.35 -10.60 -19.26
C GLN A 80 3.10 -9.38 -18.36
N LYS A 81 2.64 -9.57 -17.11
CA LYS A 81 2.51 -8.48 -16.13
C LYS A 81 3.86 -7.83 -15.82
N ILE A 82 4.88 -8.64 -15.52
CA ILE A 82 6.23 -8.13 -15.22
C ILE A 82 6.76 -7.33 -16.40
N LEU A 83 6.63 -7.85 -17.62
CA LEU A 83 7.07 -7.14 -18.83
C LEU A 83 6.34 -5.81 -19.02
N LEU A 84 5.00 -5.80 -18.88
CA LEU A 84 4.20 -4.58 -19.01
C LEU A 84 4.57 -3.55 -17.93
N LYS A 85 4.68 -3.99 -16.67
CA LYS A 85 5.06 -3.11 -15.56
C LYS A 85 6.44 -2.51 -15.80
N LYS A 86 7.40 -3.33 -16.23
CA LYS A 86 8.76 -2.90 -16.57
C LYS A 86 8.75 -1.85 -17.67
N GLN A 87 8.10 -2.13 -18.78
CA GLN A 87 8.01 -1.21 -19.92
C GLN A 87 7.39 0.14 -19.49
N CYS A 88 6.27 0.10 -18.77
CA CYS A 88 5.60 1.32 -18.32
C CYS A 88 6.46 2.13 -17.34
N LEU A 89 7.18 1.48 -16.42
CA LEU A 89 8.06 2.15 -15.47
C LEU A 89 9.27 2.77 -16.17
N GLN A 90 9.90 2.07 -17.12
CA GLN A 90 11.00 2.63 -17.91
C GLN A 90 10.55 3.85 -18.72
N GLN A 91 9.37 3.78 -19.36
CA GLN A 91 8.79 4.91 -20.08
C GLN A 91 8.42 6.08 -19.15
N LEU A 92 7.96 5.81 -17.93
CA LEU A 92 7.73 6.86 -16.93
C LEU A 92 9.04 7.50 -16.46
N LEU A 93 10.10 6.71 -16.26
CA LEU A 93 11.44 7.21 -15.88
C LEU A 93 12.11 8.02 -16.98
N PHE A 94 11.75 7.78 -18.23
CA PHE A 94 12.14 8.65 -19.34
C PHE A 94 11.47 10.04 -19.23
N LEU A 95 10.22 10.10 -18.77
CA LEU A 95 9.42 11.34 -18.73
C LEU A 95 9.55 12.14 -17.42
N TYR A 96 9.87 11.47 -16.31
CA TYR A 96 9.82 12.01 -14.94
C TYR A 96 10.99 11.50 -14.08
N PRO A 97 11.39 12.25 -13.03
CA PRO A 97 12.43 11.79 -12.12
C PRO A 97 11.99 10.54 -11.35
N GLU A 98 12.98 9.72 -10.96
CA GLU A 98 12.77 8.46 -10.23
C GLU A 98 11.84 8.61 -9.03
N SER A 99 12.03 9.65 -8.19
CA SER A 99 11.21 9.87 -7.00
C SER A 99 9.72 10.02 -7.32
N GLU A 100 9.36 10.74 -8.37
CA GLU A 100 7.96 10.92 -8.79
C GLU A 100 7.36 9.62 -9.35
N VAL A 101 8.15 8.88 -10.14
CA VAL A 101 7.71 7.60 -10.71
C VAL A 101 7.47 6.57 -9.61
N ILE A 102 8.39 6.47 -8.65
CA ILE A 102 8.29 5.55 -7.51
C ILE A 102 7.08 5.89 -6.67
N ILE A 103 6.91 7.13 -6.24
CA ILE A 103 5.73 7.53 -5.46
C ILE A 103 4.44 7.22 -6.23
N LYS A 104 4.41 7.47 -7.55
CA LYS A 104 3.22 7.18 -8.36
C LYS A 104 2.94 5.67 -8.43
N TYR A 105 3.96 4.85 -8.60
CA TYR A 105 3.82 3.39 -8.64
C TYR A 105 3.42 2.81 -7.28
N GLN A 106 4.05 3.28 -6.19
CA GLN A 106 3.66 2.96 -4.81
C GLN A 106 2.17 3.24 -4.59
N ASN A 107 1.69 4.42 -4.97
CA ASN A 107 0.27 4.78 -4.83
C ASN A 107 -0.70 3.86 -5.60
N ILE A 108 -0.29 3.34 -6.76
CA ILE A 108 -1.10 2.37 -7.51
C ILE A 108 -1.16 1.04 -6.74
N GLN A 109 -0.01 0.58 -6.26
CA GLN A 109 0.10 -0.68 -5.51
C GLN A 109 -0.56 -0.61 -4.13
N SER A 110 -0.43 0.49 -3.41
CA SER A 110 -1.09 0.69 -2.12
C SER A 110 -2.61 0.68 -2.24
N LYS A 111 -3.18 1.19 -3.34
CA LYS A 111 -4.63 1.07 -3.60
C LYS A 111 -5.06 -0.37 -3.83
N LEU A 112 -4.27 -1.11 -4.61
CA LEU A 112 -4.50 -2.53 -4.85
C LEU A 112 -4.40 -3.34 -3.55
N LEU A 113 -3.39 -3.03 -2.74
CA LEU A 113 -3.17 -3.63 -1.43
C LEU A 113 -4.33 -3.33 -0.47
N ALA A 114 -4.76 -2.08 -0.37
CA ALA A 114 -5.91 -1.70 0.47
C ALA A 114 -7.16 -2.50 0.09
N ASN A 115 -7.46 -2.62 -1.21
CA ASN A 115 -8.59 -3.44 -1.69
C ASN A 115 -8.40 -4.93 -1.35
N LEU A 116 -7.18 -5.45 -1.46
CA LEU A 116 -6.88 -6.84 -1.13
C LEU A 116 -7.07 -7.09 0.38
N LEU A 117 -6.55 -6.22 1.23
CA LEU A 117 -6.61 -6.36 2.69
C LEU A 117 -8.01 -6.11 3.25
N GLN A 118 -8.78 -5.15 2.73
CA GLN A 118 -10.17 -4.93 3.16
C GLN A 118 -11.04 -6.20 3.05
N ASN A 119 -10.78 -7.04 2.04
CA ASN A 119 -11.49 -8.31 1.87
C ASN A 119 -11.07 -9.40 2.86
N CYS A 120 -9.99 -9.19 3.63
CA CYS A 120 -9.27 -10.23 4.37
C CYS A 120 -9.20 -9.99 5.86
N PHE A 121 -9.35 -8.73 6.25
CA PHE A 121 -9.54 -8.30 7.62
C PHE A 121 -11.03 -7.93 7.86
N PRO A 122 -12.01 -8.82 7.63
CA PRO A 122 -13.36 -8.53 8.09
C PRO A 122 -13.31 -8.33 9.59
N SER A 123 -14.14 -7.42 10.11
CA SER A 123 -14.22 -7.19 11.55
C SER A 123 -14.51 -8.51 12.24
N TYR A 124 -13.55 -8.98 13.06
CA TYR A 124 -13.73 -10.19 13.86
C TYR A 124 -14.99 -10.00 14.71
N SER A 125 -15.94 -10.92 14.60
CA SER A 125 -17.21 -10.88 15.33
C SER A 125 -17.38 -12.15 16.15
N ARG A 126 -18.18 -12.09 17.21
CA ARG A 126 -18.37 -13.20 18.15
C ARG A 126 -18.83 -14.50 17.47
N ASP A 127 -19.59 -14.39 16.39
CA ASP A 127 -20.20 -15.51 15.67
C ASP A 127 -19.39 -15.93 14.42
N SER A 128 -18.17 -15.39 14.27
CA SER A 128 -17.36 -15.66 13.09
C SER A 128 -16.71 -17.04 13.12
N ASN A 129 -16.80 -17.76 12.00
CA ASN A 129 -16.15 -19.06 11.83
C ASN A 129 -14.64 -18.85 11.64
N LEU A 130 -13.85 -19.24 12.65
CA LEU A 130 -12.39 -19.08 12.65
C LEU A 130 -11.73 -19.77 11.45
N ASP A 131 -12.22 -20.94 11.03
CA ASP A 131 -11.64 -21.68 9.90
C ASP A 131 -11.82 -20.94 8.58
N VAL A 132 -13.00 -20.31 8.39
CA VAL A 132 -13.28 -19.48 7.20
C VAL A 132 -12.37 -18.25 7.18
N ILE A 133 -12.14 -17.63 8.35
CA ILE A 133 -11.22 -16.50 8.48
C ILE A 133 -9.80 -16.94 8.13
N VAL A 134 -9.30 -18.04 8.71
CA VAL A 134 -7.94 -18.55 8.42
C VAL A 134 -7.76 -18.84 6.94
N HIS A 135 -8.72 -19.51 6.31
CA HIS A 135 -8.65 -19.82 4.89
C HIS A 135 -8.65 -18.55 4.03
N GLY A 136 -9.46 -17.54 4.39
CA GLY A 136 -9.45 -16.22 3.77
C GLY A 136 -8.09 -15.54 3.86
N TYR A 137 -7.48 -15.54 5.06
CA TYR A 137 -6.13 -15.02 5.28
C TYR A 137 -5.08 -15.74 4.44
N GLN A 138 -5.08 -17.08 4.45
CA GLN A 138 -4.11 -17.88 3.70
C GLN A 138 -4.19 -17.60 2.21
N SER A 139 -5.40 -17.59 1.64
CA SER A 139 -5.63 -17.28 0.23
C SER A 139 -5.09 -15.90 -0.15
N THR A 140 -5.30 -14.92 0.71
CA THR A 140 -4.84 -13.56 0.45
C THR A 140 -3.35 -13.37 0.67
N MET A 141 -2.76 -13.99 1.68
CA MET A 141 -1.32 -13.96 1.86
C MET A 141 -0.59 -14.57 0.66
N LEU A 142 -1.16 -15.62 0.05
CA LEU A 142 -0.64 -16.16 -1.21
C LEU A 142 -0.73 -15.16 -2.36
N LYS A 143 -1.87 -14.46 -2.52
CA LYS A 143 -2.01 -13.40 -3.54
C LYS A 143 -1.05 -12.25 -3.31
N LEU A 144 -0.91 -11.81 -2.06
CA LEU A 144 0.00 -10.75 -1.65
C LEU A 144 1.46 -11.13 -1.96
N TYR A 145 1.87 -12.35 -1.62
CA TYR A 145 3.19 -12.86 -1.96
C TYR A 145 3.46 -12.80 -3.46
N LEU A 146 2.50 -13.22 -4.29
CA LEU A 146 2.64 -13.15 -5.75
C LEU A 146 2.80 -11.72 -6.25
N ILE A 147 2.00 -10.78 -5.73
CA ILE A 147 2.10 -9.36 -6.09
C ILE A 147 3.47 -8.79 -5.69
N ILE A 148 3.91 -9.04 -4.45
CA ILE A 148 5.23 -8.59 -3.96
C ILE A 148 6.34 -9.17 -4.83
N LYS A 149 6.25 -10.45 -5.20
CA LYS A 149 7.24 -11.12 -6.04
C LYS A 149 7.30 -10.55 -7.45
N GLU A 150 6.14 -10.32 -8.08
CA GLU A 150 6.07 -9.68 -9.40
C GLU A 150 6.68 -8.27 -9.38
N ASP A 151 6.34 -7.49 -8.35
CA ASP A 151 6.82 -6.13 -8.21
C ASP A 151 8.31 -6.08 -7.88
N PHE A 152 8.79 -6.96 -7.00
CA PHE A 152 10.22 -7.12 -6.72
C PHE A 152 11.01 -7.41 -7.98
N ASN A 153 10.59 -8.40 -8.77
CA ASN A 153 11.24 -8.76 -10.03
C ASN A 153 11.20 -7.62 -11.06
N THR A 154 10.16 -6.80 -11.03
CA THR A 154 10.05 -5.64 -11.93
C THR A 154 11.01 -4.52 -11.49
N VAL A 155 10.97 -4.13 -10.22
CA VAL A 155 11.70 -2.96 -9.74
C VAL A 155 13.17 -3.23 -9.48
N CYS A 156 13.60 -4.48 -9.25
CA CYS A 156 15.01 -4.81 -9.07
C CYS A 156 15.83 -4.69 -10.36
N GLU A 157 15.18 -4.78 -11.53
CA GLU A 157 15.81 -4.57 -12.84
C GLU A 157 15.91 -3.09 -13.21
N ILE A 158 15.24 -2.21 -12.47
CA ILE A 158 15.10 -0.79 -12.79
C ILE A 158 15.80 0.09 -11.76
N LEU A 159 15.70 -0.27 -10.48
CA LEU A 159 16.16 0.55 -9.36
C LEU A 159 17.44 0.00 -8.73
N ALA A 160 18.16 0.87 -8.04
CA ALA A 160 19.24 0.45 -7.17
C ALA A 160 18.72 -0.50 -6.06
N PRO A 161 19.53 -1.47 -5.59
CA PRO A 161 19.09 -2.44 -4.58
C PRO A 161 18.51 -1.80 -3.30
N SER A 162 19.08 -0.69 -2.83
CA SER A 162 18.56 0.06 -1.68
C SER A 162 17.17 0.64 -1.93
N SER A 163 16.94 1.22 -3.12
CA SER A 163 15.64 1.74 -3.56
C SER A 163 14.62 0.61 -3.74
N THR A 164 15.01 -0.55 -4.26
CA THR A 164 14.14 -1.74 -4.36
C THR A 164 13.67 -2.21 -2.99
N VAL A 165 14.58 -2.38 -2.02
CA VAL A 165 14.22 -2.79 -0.66
C VAL A 165 13.31 -1.77 0.00
N LYS A 166 13.63 -0.48 -0.14
CA LYS A 166 12.80 0.62 0.36
C LYS A 166 11.39 0.57 -0.24
N PHE A 167 11.29 0.39 -1.56
CA PHE A 167 10.00 0.29 -2.25
C PHE A 167 9.14 -0.85 -1.69
N ILE A 168 9.69 -2.07 -1.56
CA ILE A 168 8.92 -3.22 -1.06
C ILE A 168 8.47 -3.00 0.39
N LYS A 169 9.36 -2.45 1.22
CA LYS A 169 9.05 -2.15 2.62
C LYS A 169 7.89 -1.16 2.74
N GLU A 170 8.03 0.02 2.13
CA GLU A 170 7.08 1.13 2.26
C GLU A 170 5.73 0.82 1.60
N THR A 171 5.73 0.05 0.51
CA THR A 171 4.51 -0.24 -0.25
C THR A 171 3.68 -1.36 0.38
N TYR A 172 4.35 -2.39 0.90
CA TYR A 172 3.69 -3.63 1.32
C TYR A 172 3.88 -3.92 2.81
N LEU A 173 5.13 -4.01 3.27
CA LEU A 173 5.42 -4.53 4.61
C LEU A 173 4.91 -3.59 5.71
N ASP A 174 5.07 -2.27 5.54
CA ASP A 174 4.60 -1.29 6.50
C ASP A 174 3.06 -1.33 6.61
N THR A 175 2.34 -1.37 5.47
CA THR A 175 0.87 -1.48 5.45
C THR A 175 0.36 -2.80 6.03
N VAL A 176 0.99 -3.93 5.69
CA VAL A 176 0.61 -5.24 6.23
C VAL A 176 0.82 -5.28 7.74
N THR A 177 1.91 -4.69 8.22
CA THR A 177 2.21 -4.56 9.66
C THR A 177 1.14 -3.72 10.37
N GLU A 178 0.75 -2.59 9.80
CA GLU A 178 -0.28 -1.72 10.36
C GLU A 178 -1.65 -2.41 10.44
N GLU A 179 -2.09 -3.06 9.36
CA GLU A 179 -3.38 -3.77 9.34
C GLU A 179 -3.39 -4.98 10.28
N MET A 180 -2.26 -5.67 10.41
CA MET A 180 -2.10 -6.74 11.40
C MET A 180 -2.17 -6.22 12.83
N ALA A 181 -1.56 -5.07 13.13
CA ALA A 181 -1.63 -4.47 14.45
C ALA A 181 -3.09 -4.12 14.80
N LYS A 182 -3.83 -3.48 13.89
CA LYS A 182 -5.26 -3.17 14.05
C LYS A 182 -6.10 -4.42 14.29
N PHE A 183 -5.84 -5.48 13.54
CA PHE A 183 -6.54 -6.75 13.71
C PHE A 183 -6.28 -7.38 15.09
N LEU A 184 -5.01 -7.44 15.51
CA LEU A 184 -4.64 -8.01 16.80
C LEU A 184 -5.21 -7.20 17.96
N GLU A 185 -5.23 -5.87 17.85
CA GLU A 185 -5.85 -5.00 18.85
C GLU A 185 -7.35 -5.27 18.99
N ASN A 186 -8.10 -5.30 17.88
CA ASN A 186 -9.52 -5.62 17.87
C ASN A 186 -9.81 -7.05 18.40
N PHE A 187 -8.97 -8.02 18.02
CA PHE A 187 -9.07 -9.39 18.52
C PHE A 187 -8.90 -9.43 20.04
N CYS A 188 -7.89 -8.75 20.58
CA CYS A 188 -7.66 -8.65 22.02
C CYS A 188 -8.85 -8.00 22.74
N GLU A 189 -9.35 -6.86 22.26
CA GLU A 189 -10.50 -6.15 22.84
C GLU A 189 -11.75 -7.04 22.94
N LEU A 190 -12.05 -7.80 21.89
CA LEU A 190 -13.20 -8.70 21.87
C LEU A 190 -13.05 -9.85 22.87
N GLN A 191 -11.84 -10.40 23.03
CA GLN A 191 -11.55 -11.38 24.07
C GLN A 191 -11.68 -10.79 25.48
N PHE A 192 -11.25 -9.54 25.70
CA PHE A 192 -11.42 -8.87 26.99
C PHE A 192 -12.89 -8.70 27.37
N ARG A 193 -13.73 -8.24 26.43
CA ARG A 193 -15.17 -8.08 26.65
C ARG A 193 -15.85 -9.41 26.95
N GLU A 194 -15.48 -10.48 26.25
CA GLU A 194 -16.04 -11.80 26.47
C GLU A 194 -15.70 -12.37 27.86
N ASN A 195 -14.44 -12.27 28.26
CA ASN A 195 -13.98 -12.73 29.56
C ASN A 195 -14.60 -11.92 30.72
N ALA A 196 -14.79 -10.61 30.56
CA ALA A 196 -15.51 -9.78 31.55
C ALA A 196 -16.96 -10.24 31.75
N VAL A 197 -17.68 -10.58 30.68
CA VAL A 197 -19.07 -11.07 30.76
C VAL A 197 -19.15 -12.43 31.45
N ARG A 198 -18.19 -13.34 31.20
CA ARG A 198 -18.16 -14.68 31.83
C ARG A 198 -17.81 -14.60 33.33
N VAL A 199 -16.90 -13.71 33.73
CA VAL A 199 -16.54 -13.49 35.15
C VAL A 199 -17.72 -12.91 35.94
N VAL A 200 -18.56 -12.05 35.34
CA VAL A 200 -19.77 -11.53 35.98
C VAL A 200 -20.87 -12.61 36.12
N LYS A 201 -20.95 -13.57 35.20
CA LYS A 201 -21.94 -14.67 35.28
C LYS A 201 -21.55 -15.78 36.26
N THR A 202 -20.26 -16.04 36.44
CA THR A 202 -19.75 -17.11 37.34
C THR A 202 -19.58 -16.66 38.79
N SER A 203 -19.54 -15.35 39.05
CA SER A 203 -19.43 -14.78 40.40
C SER A 203 -20.76 -14.66 41.16
N LYS A 204 -21.89 -15.08 40.56
CA LYS A 204 -23.24 -14.93 41.15
C LYS A 204 -23.78 -16.14 41.91
N SER A 205 -22.98 -17.20 42.12
CA SER A 205 -23.38 -18.38 42.89
C SER A 205 -22.37 -18.74 43.97
N SER A 206 -22.15 -17.85 44.94
CA SER A 206 -21.56 -18.23 46.23
C SER A 206 -21.85 -17.18 47.31
N SER A 207 -22.94 -17.40 48.04
CA SER A 207 -23.06 -17.29 49.51
C SER A 207 -24.43 -16.75 49.96
N LYS A 208 -25.25 -17.67 50.50
CA LYS A 208 -26.24 -17.33 51.54
C LYS A 208 -25.44 -17.18 52.85
N HIS A 209 -25.46 -16.00 53.49
CA HIS A 209 -26.07 -15.74 54.81
C HIS A 209 -25.72 -14.33 55.36
N ARG A 210 -26.77 -13.59 55.73
CA ARG A 210 -26.93 -12.48 56.71
C ARG A 210 -25.79 -11.48 56.98
N GLY A 211 -26.14 -10.19 56.87
CA GLY A 211 -25.55 -9.10 57.65
C GLY A 211 -25.50 -7.78 56.87
N ALA A 212 -26.18 -6.75 57.37
CA ALA A 212 -26.35 -5.46 56.71
C ALA A 212 -25.07 -4.58 56.70
N VAL A 213 -25.08 -3.59 55.80
CA VAL A 213 -24.67 -2.17 55.95
C VAL A 213 -23.81 -1.69 54.75
N HIS A 214 -24.36 -0.68 54.07
CA HIS A 214 -23.79 0.30 53.16
C HIS A 214 -22.29 0.23 52.82
N ALA A 215 -21.99 0.03 51.54
CA ALA A 215 -20.99 0.82 50.82
C ALA A 215 -21.23 0.69 49.31
N LEU A 216 -21.51 1.82 48.65
CA LEU A 216 -21.53 1.96 47.20
C LEU A 216 -20.08 1.80 46.71
N VAL A 217 -19.67 0.56 46.43
CA VAL A 217 -18.38 0.30 45.77
C VAL A 217 -18.64 0.27 44.27
N THR A 218 -18.28 1.37 43.62
CA THR A 218 -18.02 1.49 42.19
C THR A 218 -17.16 0.31 41.73
N PRO A 219 -17.48 -0.39 40.62
CA PRO A 219 -16.61 -1.46 40.15
C PRO A 219 -15.31 -0.81 39.63
N GLU A 220 -14.27 -0.87 40.45
CA GLU A 220 -12.91 -0.49 40.06
C GLU A 220 -12.48 -1.29 38.82
N CYS A 221 -11.95 -0.55 37.87
CA CYS A 221 -11.28 -1.05 36.67
C CYS A 221 -10.22 -2.10 37.08
N PRO A 222 -10.25 -3.35 36.55
CA PRO A 222 -9.28 -4.34 36.96
C PRO A 222 -7.91 -3.99 36.36
N GLN A 223 -7.00 -3.54 37.24
CA GLN A 223 -5.61 -3.28 36.95
C GLN A 223 -4.88 -4.52 36.38
N LYS A 224 -4.05 -4.23 35.37
CA LYS A 224 -2.75 -4.83 35.01
C LYS A 224 -2.35 -6.03 35.90
N GLY A 225 -2.52 -7.25 35.40
CA GLY A 225 -1.97 -8.45 36.05
C GLY A 225 -2.89 -9.68 36.11
N ARG A 226 -3.88 -9.84 35.23
CA ARG A 226 -4.58 -11.13 35.10
C ARG A 226 -3.80 -12.04 34.16
N ASN A 227 -3.47 -13.25 34.62
CA ASN A 227 -3.05 -14.32 33.72
C ASN A 227 -4.23 -14.64 32.79
N PHE A 228 -4.08 -14.32 31.52
CA PHE A 228 -5.10 -14.54 30.50
C PHE A 228 -4.98 -15.95 29.96
N SER A 229 -6.02 -16.77 30.17
CA SER A 229 -6.15 -18.05 29.48
C SER A 229 -6.94 -17.84 28.21
N LEU A 230 -6.29 -17.92 27.04
CA LEU A 230 -7.00 -18.04 25.78
C LEU A 230 -7.53 -19.47 25.62
N PRO A 231 -8.78 -19.64 25.12
CA PRO A 231 -9.26 -20.92 24.65
C PRO A 231 -8.32 -21.52 23.58
N LEU A 232 -8.18 -22.86 23.56
CA LEU A 232 -7.24 -23.56 22.68
C LEU A 232 -7.48 -23.25 21.19
N ASP A 233 -8.75 -23.17 20.77
CA ASP A 233 -9.18 -22.81 19.42
C ASP A 233 -8.67 -21.42 18.99
N LYS A 234 -8.59 -20.47 19.93
CA LYS A 234 -8.06 -19.12 19.67
C LYS A 234 -6.54 -19.10 19.56
N VAL A 235 -5.85 -19.92 20.36
CA VAL A 235 -4.39 -20.08 20.26
C VAL A 235 -4.01 -20.75 18.95
N GLU A 236 -4.76 -21.79 18.55
CA GLU A 236 -4.57 -22.48 17.28
C GLU A 236 -4.82 -21.55 16.10
N PHE A 237 -5.90 -20.75 16.14
CA PHE A 237 -6.17 -19.70 15.17
C PHE A 237 -4.99 -18.73 15.00
N LEU A 238 -4.47 -18.17 16.10
CA LEU A 238 -3.33 -17.25 16.05
C LEU A 238 -2.06 -17.93 15.51
N SER A 239 -1.83 -19.20 15.86
CA SER A 239 -0.71 -19.98 15.33
C SER A 239 -0.80 -20.15 13.81
N GLN A 240 -1.99 -20.49 13.29
CA GLN A 240 -2.24 -20.62 11.85
C GLN A 240 -2.09 -19.28 11.11
N LEU A 241 -2.51 -18.19 11.76
CA LEU A 241 -2.34 -16.84 11.23
C LEU A 241 -0.84 -16.49 11.10
N ILE A 242 -0.06 -16.65 12.17
CA ILE A 242 1.40 -16.40 12.18
C ILE A 242 2.11 -17.25 11.11
N LYS A 243 1.77 -18.54 11.00
CA LYS A 243 2.34 -19.42 9.96
C LYS A 243 2.07 -18.91 8.54
N SER A 244 0.96 -18.21 8.32
CA SER A 244 0.62 -17.64 7.02
C SER A 244 1.50 -16.43 6.69
N PHE A 245 1.86 -15.62 7.69
CA PHE A 245 2.79 -14.49 7.52
C PHE A 245 4.25 -14.92 7.37
N MET A 246 4.65 -15.97 8.07
CA MET A 246 6.01 -16.50 7.95
C MET A 246 6.33 -17.03 6.55
N LYS A 247 5.33 -17.23 5.69
CA LYS A 247 5.54 -17.56 4.26
C LYS A 247 5.82 -16.32 3.40
N LEU A 248 5.70 -15.12 3.95
CA LEU A 248 5.93 -13.85 3.26
C LEU A 248 7.40 -13.38 3.35
N GLY A 249 8.15 -13.87 4.35
CA GLY A 249 9.59 -13.59 4.56
C GLY A 249 10.46 -14.76 4.14
#